data_AF-A0AB34YM71-F1
#
_entry.id   AF-A0AB34YM71-F1
#
_cell.length_a   1.000
_cell.length_b   1.000
_cell.length_c   1.000
_cell.angle_alpha   90.00
_cell.angle_beta   90.00
_cell.angle_gamma   90.00
#
_symmetry.space_group_name_H-M   'P 1'
#
loop_
_entity.id
_entity.type
_entity.pdbx_description
1 polymer ?
#
loop_
_entity_poly.entity_id
_entity_poly.type
_entity_poly.pdbx_seq_one_letter_code
_entity_poly.pdbx_strand_id
1 'polypeptide(L)'
;MNTMVTSSVFIRSAVDFLRNYGAIIGMLLVFVLFYLLKPTFLSPANIANVLRQSTVLIILAIGLTVVMSMRGVDLSVAQVADAAGLIAALLIIHHYPVWMAYLLPLCFGLCIGLINAVLMGYIGVPAIIGTLGMMFIIRSGELMMTNGAEPQMLFTLPRGMTKPFLFLGQGMIGPFSALIVMTIIVLIVTFVLMRYTPFARQAKAVGLNVRAAFLAGIDIRRIFGAGFVVASLLAAIAGVALVSRTGIAVPRGAEPYLLDAFAAAYLGTLASRRGEMNILGTILGALFIAFLGNGLTLLGLGAPYRLALNGAFILLAMAVGGLKRQH
;
A
#
# COMPACT_ATOMS: atom_id res chain seq x y z
N MET A 1 49.04 18.79 -7.36
CA MET A 1 47.71 19.45 -7.32
C MET A 1 46.66 18.82 -8.25
N ASN A 2 47.02 18.14 -9.36
CA ASN A 2 46.02 17.54 -10.28
C ASN A 2 45.38 16.21 -9.83
N THR A 3 45.92 15.49 -8.83
CA THR A 3 45.38 14.20 -8.34
C THR A 3 44.31 14.34 -7.25
N MET A 4 44.28 15.47 -6.53
CA MET A 4 43.25 15.75 -5.51
C MET A 4 41.94 16.30 -6.12
N VAL A 5 42.02 16.95 -7.28
CA VAL A 5 40.84 17.49 -7.98
C VAL A 5 40.04 16.37 -8.66
N THR A 6 40.72 15.43 -9.34
CA THR A 6 40.09 14.28 -10.02
C THR A 6 39.42 13.30 -9.05
N SER A 7 40.02 13.06 -7.89
CA SER A 7 39.42 12.23 -6.84
C SER A 7 38.14 12.86 -6.27
N SER A 8 38.10 14.19 -6.09
CA SER A 8 36.89 14.90 -5.64
C SER A 8 35.73 14.84 -6.65
N VAL A 9 36.03 14.86 -7.95
CA VAL A 9 35.04 14.76 -9.03
C VAL A 9 34.52 13.33 -9.17
N PHE A 10 35.39 12.33 -9.05
CA PHE A 10 35.00 10.92 -9.09
C PHE A 10 34.16 10.53 -7.87
N ILE A 11 34.52 11.01 -6.68
CA ILE A 11 33.73 10.78 -5.45
C ILE A 11 32.36 11.46 -5.57
N ARG A 12 32.29 12.71 -6.05
CA ARG A 12 31.00 13.38 -6.30
C ARG A 12 30.16 12.64 -7.35
N SER A 13 30.76 12.20 -8.46
CA SER A 13 30.09 11.43 -9.50
C SER A 13 29.59 10.07 -9.01
N ALA A 14 30.36 9.38 -8.17
CA ALA A 14 29.97 8.11 -7.57
C ALA A 14 28.85 8.31 -6.54
N VAL A 15 28.93 9.35 -5.72
CA VAL A 15 27.89 9.73 -4.77
C VAL A 15 26.60 10.11 -5.50
N ASP A 16 26.66 10.87 -6.59
CA ASP A 16 25.49 11.22 -7.41
C ASP A 16 24.90 9.99 -8.12
N PHE A 17 25.74 9.06 -8.58
CA PHE A 17 25.29 7.81 -9.17
C PHE A 17 24.60 6.91 -8.15
N LEU A 18 25.20 6.70 -6.97
CA LEU A 18 24.57 5.97 -5.85
C LEU A 18 23.32 6.69 -5.33
N ARG A 19 23.29 8.02 -5.33
CA ARG A 19 22.10 8.81 -4.96
C ARG A 19 20.97 8.62 -5.96
N ASN A 20 21.26 8.49 -7.25
CA ASN A 20 20.25 8.37 -8.31
C ASN A 20 19.79 6.93 -8.55
N TYR A 21 20.67 5.95 -8.39
CA TYR A 21 20.40 4.54 -8.73
C TYR A 21 20.56 3.56 -7.57
N GLY A 22 21.05 3.99 -6.40
CA GLY A 22 21.38 3.11 -5.27
C GLY A 22 20.20 2.27 -4.77
N ALA A 23 18.98 2.81 -4.83
CA ALA A 23 17.78 2.03 -4.49
C ALA A 23 17.56 0.87 -5.49
N ILE A 24 17.62 1.16 -6.79
CA ILE A 24 17.43 0.15 -7.85
C ILE A 24 18.56 -0.89 -7.81
N ILE A 25 19.80 -0.43 -7.59
CA ILE A 25 20.97 -1.31 -7.44
C ILE A 25 20.80 -2.20 -6.20
N GLY A 26 20.38 -1.64 -5.06
CA GLY A 26 20.09 -2.40 -3.86
C GLY A 26 18.99 -3.44 -4.07
N MET A 27 17.93 -3.09 -4.77
CA MET A 27 16.88 -4.04 -5.16
C MET A 27 17.45 -5.18 -6.01
N LEU A 28 18.23 -4.86 -7.04
CA LEU A 28 18.85 -5.87 -7.91
C LEU A 28 19.80 -6.79 -7.15
N LEU A 29 20.64 -6.25 -6.26
CA LEU A 29 21.58 -7.03 -5.46
C LEU A 29 20.86 -8.04 -4.57
N VAL A 30 19.75 -7.64 -3.94
CA VAL A 30 18.93 -8.53 -3.12
C VAL A 30 18.31 -9.64 -3.97
N PHE A 31 17.84 -9.33 -5.19
CA PHE A 31 17.29 -10.35 -6.10
C PHE A 31 18.36 -11.36 -6.54
N VAL A 32 19.56 -10.89 -6.89
CA VAL A 32 20.69 -11.75 -7.24
C VAL A 32 21.07 -12.64 -6.06
N LEU A 33 21.16 -12.07 -4.85
CA LEU A 33 21.47 -12.83 -3.63
C LEU A 33 20.45 -13.94 -3.39
N PHE A 34 19.15 -13.65 -3.42
CA PHE A 34 18.12 -14.67 -3.19
C PHE A 34 18.11 -15.74 -4.29
N TYR A 35 18.35 -15.36 -5.55
CA TYR A 35 18.47 -16.34 -6.63
C TYR A 35 19.66 -17.29 -6.42
N LEU A 36 20.83 -16.76 -6.01
CA LEU A 36 22.02 -17.58 -5.73
C LEU A 36 21.80 -18.53 -4.56
N LEU A 37 21.07 -18.09 -3.52
CA LEU A 37 20.76 -18.93 -2.35
C LEU A 37 19.63 -19.93 -2.61
N LYS A 38 18.64 -19.56 -3.43
CA LYS A 38 17.44 -20.36 -3.76
C LYS A 38 17.06 -20.14 -5.23
N PRO A 39 17.51 -21.00 -6.16
CA PRO A 39 17.19 -20.84 -7.58
C PRO A 39 15.68 -20.84 -7.90
N THR A 40 14.86 -21.50 -7.06
CA THR A 40 13.40 -21.49 -7.15
C THR A 40 12.76 -20.11 -6.95
N PHE A 41 13.50 -19.15 -6.39
CA PHE A 41 13.08 -17.77 -6.18
C PHE A 41 12.63 -17.09 -7.47
N LEU A 42 13.34 -17.31 -8.59
CA LEU A 42 12.97 -16.74 -9.90
C LEU A 42 12.20 -17.72 -10.79
N SER A 43 11.67 -18.81 -10.23
CA SER A 43 10.79 -19.71 -11.01
C SER A 43 9.51 -18.96 -11.44
N PRO A 44 8.99 -19.21 -12.66
CA PRO A 44 7.76 -18.54 -13.13
C PRO A 44 6.57 -18.72 -12.18
N ALA A 45 6.46 -19.90 -11.55
CA ALA A 45 5.43 -20.17 -10.56
C ALA A 45 5.59 -19.31 -9.30
N ASN A 46 6.82 -19.17 -8.78
CA ASN A 46 7.06 -18.31 -7.62
C ASN A 46 6.82 -16.83 -7.97
N ILE A 47 7.30 -16.37 -9.12
CA ILE A 47 7.05 -14.99 -9.58
C ILE A 47 5.55 -14.70 -9.66
N ALA A 48 4.77 -15.57 -10.32
CA ALA A 48 3.32 -15.43 -10.42
C ALA A 48 2.66 -15.41 -9.04
N ASN A 49 3.11 -16.27 -8.11
CA ASN A 49 2.63 -16.29 -6.73
C ASN A 49 2.95 -14.99 -6.00
N VAL A 50 4.18 -14.49 -6.06
CA VAL A 50 4.58 -13.23 -5.42
C VAL A 50 3.78 -12.06 -5.97
N LEU A 51 3.59 -11.99 -7.29
CA LEU A 51 2.76 -10.96 -7.93
C LEU A 51 1.30 -11.00 -7.46
N ARG A 52 0.71 -12.20 -7.29
CA ARG A 52 -0.64 -12.33 -6.75
C ARG A 52 -0.71 -11.92 -5.28
N GLN A 53 0.29 -12.28 -4.47
CA GLN A 53 0.32 -11.95 -3.05
C GLN A 53 0.59 -10.46 -2.79
N SER A 54 1.34 -9.79 -3.67
CA SER A 54 1.68 -8.37 -3.54
C SER A 54 0.54 -7.43 -3.92
N THR A 55 -0.52 -7.91 -4.57
CA THR A 55 -1.68 -7.09 -4.98
C THR A 55 -2.28 -6.27 -3.84
N VAL A 56 -2.54 -6.90 -2.68
CA VAL A 56 -3.08 -6.25 -1.48
C VAL A 56 -2.11 -5.17 -0.98
N LEU A 57 -0.83 -5.48 -0.90
CA LEU A 57 0.22 -4.54 -0.51
C LEU A 57 0.30 -3.34 -1.45
N ILE A 58 0.28 -3.57 -2.76
CA ILE A 58 0.35 -2.53 -3.80
C ILE A 58 -0.83 -1.57 -3.67
N ILE A 59 -2.05 -2.09 -3.53
CA ILE A 59 -3.25 -1.25 -3.44
C ILE A 59 -3.21 -0.38 -2.17
N LEU A 60 -2.86 -0.97 -1.02
CA LEU A 60 -2.71 -0.22 0.24
C LEU A 60 -1.60 0.83 0.16
N ALA A 61 -0.44 0.47 -0.39
CA ALA A 61 0.69 1.38 -0.52
C ALA A 61 0.35 2.56 -1.45
N ILE A 62 -0.41 2.33 -2.52
CA ILE A 62 -0.90 3.41 -3.40
C ILE A 62 -1.86 4.32 -2.64
N GLY A 63 -2.78 3.77 -1.83
CA GLY A 63 -3.66 4.57 -0.98
C GLY A 63 -2.90 5.47 -0.02
N LEU A 64 -1.91 4.90 0.70
CA LEU A 64 -1.01 5.68 1.55
C LEU A 64 -0.23 6.74 0.77
N THR A 65 0.27 6.40 -0.43
CA THR A 65 1.00 7.34 -1.29
C THR A 65 0.16 8.57 -1.62
N VAL A 66 -1.14 8.39 -1.88
CA VAL A 66 -2.06 9.50 -2.13
C VAL A 66 -2.14 10.43 -0.92
N VAL A 67 -2.43 9.91 0.27
CA VAL A 67 -2.54 10.73 1.51
C VAL A 67 -1.21 11.38 1.88
N MET A 68 -0.10 10.63 1.79
CA MET A 68 1.23 11.11 2.14
C MET A 68 1.77 12.15 1.16
N SER A 69 1.28 12.17 -0.08
CA SER A 69 1.64 13.22 -1.05
C SER A 69 1.25 14.62 -0.58
N MET A 70 0.26 14.72 0.31
CA MET A 70 -0.23 15.97 0.90
C MET A 70 0.17 16.11 2.37
N ARG A 71 1.22 15.39 2.81
CA ARG A 71 1.73 15.38 4.21
C ARG A 71 0.76 14.78 5.22
N GLY A 72 -0.24 14.02 4.76
CA GLY A 72 -1.14 13.26 5.62
C GLY A 72 -0.51 11.92 6.04
N VAL A 73 -1.06 11.33 7.09
CA VAL A 73 -0.74 9.98 7.55
C VAL A 73 -2.05 9.30 7.90
N ASP A 74 -2.31 8.12 7.33
CA ASP A 74 -3.50 7.33 7.63
C ASP A 74 -3.09 5.96 8.17
N LEU A 75 -3.18 5.81 9.49
CA LEU A 75 -2.91 4.54 10.16
C LEU A 75 -4.11 3.58 10.12
N SER A 76 -5.31 4.08 9.77
CA SER A 76 -6.54 3.29 9.75
C SER A 76 -6.71 2.43 8.50
N VAL A 77 -5.90 2.64 7.45
CA VAL A 77 -6.05 1.93 6.16
C VAL A 77 -6.01 0.41 6.27
N ALA A 78 -5.22 -0.15 7.19
CA ALA A 78 -5.19 -1.60 7.38
C ALA A 78 -6.49 -2.11 8.01
N GLN A 79 -7.01 -1.43 9.04
CA GLN A 79 -8.28 -1.77 9.67
C GLN A 79 -9.48 -1.51 8.75
N VAL A 80 -9.43 -0.51 7.88
CA VAL A 80 -10.45 -0.34 6.83
C VAL A 80 -10.46 -1.53 5.89
N ALA A 81 -9.29 -2.05 5.51
CA ALA A 81 -9.19 -3.24 4.67
C ALA A 81 -9.68 -4.50 5.40
N ASP A 82 -9.30 -4.70 6.66
CA ASP A 82 -9.78 -5.83 7.47
C ASP A 82 -11.30 -5.82 7.60
N ALA A 83 -11.89 -4.68 7.98
CA ALA A 83 -13.34 -4.56 8.15
C ALA A 83 -14.09 -4.70 6.83
N ALA A 84 -13.57 -4.13 5.74
CA ALA A 84 -14.16 -4.31 4.41
C ALA A 84 -14.16 -5.79 3.99
N GLY A 85 -13.06 -6.51 4.23
CA GLY A 85 -12.97 -7.94 4.00
C GLY A 85 -13.94 -8.74 4.88
N LEU A 86 -14.05 -8.39 6.16
CA LEU A 86 -14.97 -9.00 7.12
C LEU A 86 -16.43 -8.80 6.70
N ILE A 87 -16.83 -7.56 6.35
CA ILE A 87 -18.17 -7.25 5.86
C ILE A 87 -18.48 -8.10 4.62
N ALA A 88 -17.54 -8.21 3.67
CA ALA A 88 -17.71 -9.06 2.49
C ALA A 88 -17.93 -10.53 2.87
N ALA A 89 -17.10 -11.08 3.77
CA ALA A 89 -17.22 -12.47 4.22
C ALA A 89 -18.56 -12.73 4.91
N LEU A 90 -18.97 -11.86 5.84
CA LEU A 90 -20.23 -12.00 6.58
C LEU A 90 -21.44 -11.95 5.64
N LEU A 91 -21.44 -11.07 4.63
CA LEU A 91 -22.52 -11.04 3.64
C LEU A 91 -22.65 -12.36 2.89
N ILE A 92 -21.54 -12.97 2.50
CA ILE A 92 -21.54 -14.28 1.83
C ILE A 92 -22.00 -15.39 2.78
N ILE A 93 -21.54 -15.37 4.04
CA ILE A 93 -21.93 -16.36 5.07
C ILE A 93 -23.43 -16.28 5.36
N HIS A 94 -23.99 -15.06 5.43
CA HIS A 94 -25.42 -14.83 5.61
C HIS A 94 -26.24 -14.91 4.31
N HIS A 95 -25.67 -15.48 3.25
CA HIS A 95 -26.36 -15.78 1.99
C HIS A 95 -26.91 -14.56 1.22
N TYR A 96 -26.36 -13.36 1.46
CA TYR A 96 -26.67 -12.19 0.63
C TYR A 96 -26.06 -12.33 -0.78
N PRO A 97 -26.66 -11.68 -1.79
CA PRO A 97 -26.15 -11.75 -3.16
C PRO A 97 -24.75 -11.13 -3.27
N VAL A 98 -23.92 -11.76 -4.10
CA VAL A 98 -22.48 -11.45 -4.22
C VAL A 98 -22.19 -9.99 -4.57
N TRP A 99 -23.08 -9.31 -5.31
CA TRP A 99 -22.90 -7.89 -5.62
C TRP A 99 -22.89 -7.01 -4.36
N MET A 100 -23.62 -7.38 -3.29
CA MET A 100 -23.58 -6.68 -2.00
C MET A 100 -22.23 -6.87 -1.31
N ALA A 101 -21.63 -8.05 -1.44
CA ALA A 101 -20.29 -8.36 -0.90
C ALA A 101 -19.16 -7.60 -1.62
N TYR A 102 -19.44 -6.97 -2.77
CA TYR A 102 -18.55 -6.00 -3.40
C TYR A 102 -18.92 -4.56 -3.05
N LEU A 103 -20.22 -4.21 -3.04
CA LEU A 103 -20.67 -2.84 -2.89
C LEU A 103 -20.57 -2.31 -1.46
N LEU A 104 -21.11 -3.05 -0.47
CA LEU A 104 -21.20 -2.56 0.91
C LEU A 104 -19.83 -2.36 1.59
N PRO A 105 -18.81 -3.21 1.36
CA PRO A 105 -17.45 -2.92 1.83
C PRO A 105 -16.88 -1.61 1.28
N LEU A 106 -17.16 -1.27 0.02
CA LEU A 106 -16.72 -0.02 -0.59
C LEU A 106 -17.48 1.18 -0.01
N CYS A 107 -18.78 1.03 0.25
CA CYS A 107 -19.55 2.04 0.98
C CYS A 107 -18.99 2.26 2.39
N PHE A 108 -18.60 1.20 3.09
CA PHE A 108 -17.92 1.31 4.39
C PHE A 108 -16.61 2.09 4.28
N GLY A 109 -15.74 1.73 3.34
CA GLY A 109 -14.49 2.46 3.08
C GLY A 109 -14.73 3.94 2.74
N LEU A 110 -15.74 4.24 1.93
CA LEU A 110 -16.15 5.61 1.62
C LEU A 110 -16.58 6.37 2.88
N CYS A 111 -17.41 5.76 3.74
CA CYS A 111 -17.86 6.36 4.99
C CYS A 111 -16.69 6.67 5.92
N ILE A 112 -15.77 5.72 6.14
CA ILE A 112 -14.58 5.96 6.96
C ILE A 112 -13.71 7.07 6.36
N GLY A 113 -13.51 7.05 5.04
CA GLY A 113 -12.76 8.08 4.34
C GLY A 113 -13.36 9.48 4.49
N LEU A 114 -14.69 9.59 4.46
CA LEU A 114 -15.40 10.85 4.70
C LEU A 114 -15.29 11.30 6.17
N ILE A 115 -15.40 10.37 7.13
CA ILE A 115 -15.20 10.67 8.55
C ILE A 115 -13.78 11.21 8.78
N ASN A 116 -12.76 10.53 8.25
CA ASN A 116 -11.38 11.00 8.31
C ASN A 116 -11.21 12.34 7.59
N ALA A 117 -11.85 12.54 6.43
CA ALA A 117 -11.80 13.81 5.72
C ALA A 117 -12.35 14.98 6.56
N VAL A 118 -13.44 14.75 7.30
CA VAL A 118 -14.04 15.75 8.20
C VAL A 118 -13.16 15.99 9.42
N LEU A 119 -12.74 14.93 10.12
CA LEU A 119 -11.92 15.02 11.33
C LEU A 119 -10.59 15.74 11.07
N MET A 120 -9.87 15.35 10.01
CA MET A 120 -8.53 15.86 9.72
C MET A 120 -8.56 17.13 8.87
N GLY A 121 -9.48 17.21 7.90
CA GLY A 121 -9.57 18.35 6.98
C GLY A 121 -10.29 19.56 7.57
N TYR A 122 -11.36 19.35 8.35
CA TYR A 122 -12.24 20.43 8.80
C TYR A 122 -12.15 20.71 10.29
N ILE A 123 -12.15 19.67 11.12
CA ILE A 123 -12.06 19.81 12.58
C ILE A 123 -10.62 20.12 13.02
N GLY A 124 -9.63 19.66 12.26
CA GLY A 124 -8.21 19.93 12.54
C GLY A 124 -7.59 18.94 13.53
N VAL A 125 -8.15 17.74 13.66
CA VAL A 125 -7.53 16.65 14.44
C VAL A 125 -6.21 16.27 13.77
N PRO A 126 -5.08 16.20 14.51
CA PRO A 126 -3.82 15.73 13.95
C PRO A 126 -3.96 14.33 13.33
N ALA A 127 -3.54 14.17 12.07
CA ALA A 127 -3.83 12.99 11.27
C ALA A 127 -3.38 11.66 11.91
N ILE A 128 -2.20 11.63 12.53
CA ILE A 128 -1.69 10.44 13.23
C ILE A 128 -2.64 10.05 14.38
N ILE A 129 -3.01 11.01 15.23
CA ILE A 129 -3.83 10.75 16.42
C ILE A 129 -5.23 10.31 16.00
N GLY A 130 -5.86 11.04 15.07
CA GLY A 130 -7.23 10.72 14.71
C GLY A 130 -7.36 9.44 13.88
N THR A 131 -6.40 9.11 13.01
CA THR A 131 -6.44 7.83 12.27
C THR A 131 -6.05 6.64 13.14
N LEU A 132 -5.21 6.84 14.16
CA LEU A 132 -4.97 5.84 15.21
C LEU A 132 -6.24 5.61 16.06
N GLY A 133 -7.00 6.67 16.37
CA GLY A 133 -8.31 6.55 16.99
C GLY A 133 -9.31 5.77 16.14
N MET A 134 -9.43 6.12 14.86
CA MET A 134 -10.32 5.39 13.93
C MET A 134 -9.90 3.93 13.74
N MET A 135 -8.60 3.64 13.70
CA MET A 135 -8.06 2.29 13.73
C MET A 135 -8.62 1.48 14.91
N PHE A 136 -8.61 2.04 16.12
CA PHE A 136 -9.16 1.35 17.30
C PHE A 136 -10.68 1.17 17.26
N ILE A 137 -11.42 2.17 16.77
CA ILE A 137 -12.88 2.09 16.64
C ILE A 137 -13.27 0.98 15.68
N ILE A 138 -12.66 0.95 14.49
CA ILE A 138 -12.94 -0.07 13.47
C ILE A 138 -12.58 -1.45 14.01
N ARG A 139 -11.38 -1.59 14.60
CA ARG A 139 -10.93 -2.85 15.21
C ARG A 139 -11.86 -3.32 16.32
N SER A 140 -12.39 -2.42 17.13
CA SER A 140 -13.36 -2.79 18.17
C SER A 140 -14.63 -3.35 17.54
N GLY A 141 -15.14 -2.72 16.47
CA GLY A 141 -16.28 -3.23 15.72
C GLY A 141 -16.03 -4.63 15.14
N GLU A 142 -14.87 -4.86 14.53
CA GLU A 142 -14.48 -6.18 14.01
C GLU A 142 -14.50 -7.26 15.10
N LEU A 143 -13.92 -6.97 16.26
CA LEU A 143 -13.86 -7.92 17.38
C LEU A 143 -15.26 -8.23 17.93
N MET A 144 -16.16 -7.25 17.98
CA MET A 144 -17.56 -7.44 18.37
C MET A 144 -18.31 -8.33 17.37
N MET A 145 -18.08 -8.13 16.07
CA MET A 145 -18.73 -8.91 15.00
C MET A 145 -18.17 -10.34 14.88
N THR A 146 -17.02 -10.62 15.49
CA THR A 146 -16.30 -11.91 15.37
C THR A 146 -16.10 -12.61 16.71
N ASN A 147 -16.93 -12.33 17.71
CA ASN A 147 -16.86 -12.98 19.04
C ASN A 147 -15.44 -13.01 19.65
N GLY A 148 -14.67 -11.93 19.51
CA GLY A 148 -13.31 -11.86 20.07
C GLY A 148 -12.20 -12.40 19.16
N ALA A 149 -12.37 -12.29 17.84
CA ALA A 149 -11.41 -12.58 16.77
C ALA A 149 -11.52 -13.95 16.05
N GLU A 150 -12.72 -14.52 15.97
CA GLU A 150 -12.97 -15.76 15.21
C GLU A 150 -12.85 -15.55 13.69
N PRO A 151 -12.05 -16.37 12.97
CA PRO A 151 -11.95 -16.31 11.51
C PRO A 151 -13.25 -16.69 10.82
N GLN A 152 -13.65 -15.91 9.82
CA GLN A 152 -14.84 -16.14 9.00
C GLN A 152 -14.44 -16.90 7.72
N MET A 153 -14.68 -18.21 7.70
CA MET A 153 -14.25 -19.11 6.62
C MET A 153 -15.34 -19.29 5.57
N LEU A 154 -15.05 -18.98 4.30
CA LEU A 154 -16.02 -19.19 3.20
C LEU A 154 -16.04 -20.63 2.69
N PHE A 155 -14.96 -21.41 2.90
CA PHE A 155 -14.87 -22.78 2.39
C PHE A 155 -15.82 -23.78 3.08
N THR A 156 -16.50 -23.37 4.15
CA THR A 156 -17.55 -24.14 4.81
C THR A 156 -18.88 -24.06 4.05
N LEU A 157 -19.05 -23.10 3.14
CA LEU A 157 -20.26 -22.91 2.34
C LEU A 157 -20.22 -23.67 1.00
N PRO A 158 -21.40 -23.97 0.40
CA PRO A 158 -21.47 -24.56 -0.92
C PRO A 158 -20.72 -23.75 -1.99
N ARG A 159 -19.95 -24.43 -2.84
CA ARG A 159 -19.14 -23.79 -3.90
C ARG A 159 -19.94 -22.89 -4.84
N GLY A 160 -21.21 -23.20 -5.09
CA GLY A 160 -22.07 -22.38 -5.94
C GLY A 160 -22.27 -20.95 -5.42
N MET A 161 -22.26 -20.76 -4.10
CA MET A 161 -22.45 -19.46 -3.45
C MET A 161 -21.14 -18.66 -3.39
N THR A 162 -20.03 -19.35 -3.14
CA THR A 162 -18.73 -18.70 -2.91
C THR A 162 -17.93 -18.48 -4.18
N LYS A 163 -18.10 -19.32 -5.21
CA LYS A 163 -17.34 -19.24 -6.46
C LYS A 163 -17.39 -17.86 -7.14
N PRO A 164 -18.54 -17.17 -7.26
CA PRO A 164 -18.56 -15.85 -7.89
C PRO A 164 -17.73 -14.81 -7.12
N PHE A 165 -17.78 -14.86 -5.78
CA PHE A 165 -16.98 -13.97 -4.93
C PHE A 165 -15.47 -14.30 -4.99
N LEU A 166 -15.13 -15.59 -4.87
CA LEU A 166 -13.76 -16.09 -4.89
C LEU A 166 -13.10 -15.97 -6.28
N PHE A 167 -13.89 -15.84 -7.34
CA PHE A 167 -13.35 -15.67 -8.70
C PHE A 167 -12.41 -14.46 -8.81
N LEU A 168 -12.70 -13.36 -8.10
CA LEU A 168 -11.84 -12.18 -8.10
C LEU A 168 -10.41 -12.50 -7.61
N GLY A 169 -10.28 -13.25 -6.51
CA GLY A 169 -8.99 -13.56 -5.89
C GLY A 169 -8.32 -14.84 -6.38
N GLN A 170 -9.11 -15.82 -6.82
CA GLN A 170 -8.67 -17.17 -7.16
C GLN A 170 -8.75 -17.46 -8.67
N GLY A 171 -9.66 -16.79 -9.38
CA GLY A 171 -9.93 -17.01 -10.80
C GLY A 171 -8.85 -16.50 -11.75
N MET A 172 -9.01 -16.89 -13.01
CA MET A 172 -8.14 -16.58 -14.13
C MET A 172 -8.95 -15.90 -15.25
N ILE A 173 -8.37 -14.87 -15.86
CA ILE A 173 -8.87 -14.18 -17.05
C ILE A 173 -7.81 -14.40 -18.13
N GLY A 174 -8.04 -15.38 -19.01
CA GLY A 174 -7.00 -15.87 -19.92
C GLY A 174 -5.78 -16.39 -19.13
N PRO A 175 -4.55 -15.98 -19.46
CA PRO A 175 -3.34 -16.42 -18.76
C PRO A 175 -3.09 -15.68 -17.44
N PHE A 176 -3.85 -14.62 -17.13
CA PHE A 176 -3.61 -13.76 -15.97
C PHE A 176 -4.60 -14.04 -14.84
N SER A 177 -4.16 -13.92 -13.59
CA SER A 177 -5.09 -13.99 -12.45
C SER A 177 -6.03 -12.78 -12.45
N ALA A 178 -7.32 -13.02 -12.19
CA ALA A 178 -8.33 -11.95 -12.08
C ALA A 178 -7.92 -10.87 -11.07
N LEU A 179 -7.23 -11.27 -10.00
CA LEU A 179 -6.71 -10.39 -8.96
C LEU A 179 -5.65 -9.42 -9.48
N ILE A 180 -4.76 -9.90 -10.36
CA ILE A 180 -3.73 -9.08 -11.01
C ILE A 180 -4.40 -8.09 -11.98
N VAL A 181 -5.38 -8.55 -12.76
CA VAL A 181 -6.13 -7.68 -13.69
C VAL A 181 -6.83 -6.56 -12.92
N MET A 182 -7.52 -6.86 -11.82
CA MET A 182 -8.13 -5.84 -10.96
C MET A 182 -7.09 -4.86 -10.41
N THR A 183 -5.93 -5.36 -9.94
CA THR A 183 -4.86 -4.50 -9.42
C THR A 183 -4.32 -3.57 -10.50
N ILE A 184 -4.17 -4.03 -11.74
CA ILE A 184 -3.76 -3.20 -12.88
C ILE A 184 -4.81 -2.12 -13.17
N ILE A 185 -6.10 -2.44 -13.12
CA ILE A 185 -7.18 -1.45 -13.31
C ILE A 185 -7.10 -0.38 -12.22
N VAL A 186 -6.99 -0.78 -10.94
CA VAL A 186 -6.85 0.14 -9.80
C VAL A 186 -5.62 1.04 -9.96
N LEU A 187 -4.50 0.45 -10.41
CA LEU A 187 -3.27 1.18 -10.69
C LEU A 187 -3.47 2.22 -11.80
N ILE A 188 -4.08 1.84 -12.93
CA ILE A 188 -4.32 2.75 -14.05
C ILE A 188 -5.23 3.90 -13.60
N VAL A 189 -6.34 3.59 -12.92
CA VAL A 189 -7.28 4.60 -12.41
C VAL A 189 -6.59 5.56 -11.47
N THR A 190 -5.82 5.05 -10.51
CA THR A 190 -5.14 5.90 -9.53
C THR A 190 -3.98 6.68 -10.15
N PHE A 191 -3.28 6.08 -11.13
CA PHE A 191 -2.24 6.77 -11.91
C PHE A 191 -2.82 7.94 -12.70
N VAL A 192 -3.93 7.73 -13.39
CA VAL A 192 -4.62 8.80 -14.12
C VAL A 192 -5.09 9.89 -13.16
N LEU A 193 -5.69 9.49 -12.04
CA LEU A 193 -6.12 10.41 -10.96
C LEU A 193 -4.96 11.28 -10.49
N MET A 194 -3.81 10.68 -10.18
CA MET A 194 -2.65 11.37 -9.60
C MET A 194 -1.70 12.00 -10.62
N ARG A 195 -1.93 11.83 -11.92
CA ARG A 195 -1.09 12.43 -12.97
C ARG A 195 -1.80 13.51 -13.77
N TYR A 196 -3.06 13.31 -14.12
CA TYR A 196 -3.73 14.11 -15.15
C TYR A 196 -4.87 14.99 -14.60
N THR A 197 -5.34 14.79 -13.38
CA THR A 197 -6.49 15.54 -12.83
C THR A 197 -6.09 16.84 -12.12
N PRO A 198 -7.04 17.78 -11.92
CA PRO A 198 -6.80 18.96 -11.07
C PRO A 198 -6.43 18.60 -9.63
N PHE A 199 -7.01 17.52 -9.09
CA PHE A 199 -6.69 16.99 -7.77
C PHE A 199 -5.19 16.69 -7.64
N ALA A 200 -4.59 16.04 -8.65
CA ALA A 200 -3.16 15.76 -8.66
C ALA A 200 -2.29 17.02 -8.54
N ARG A 201 -2.60 18.05 -9.32
CA ARG A 201 -1.83 19.31 -9.33
C ARG A 201 -1.94 20.03 -7.98
N GLN A 202 -3.14 20.06 -7.42
CA GLN A 202 -3.41 20.68 -6.13
C GLN A 202 -2.77 19.89 -4.98
N ALA A 203 -2.91 18.56 -4.97
CA ALA A 203 -2.27 17.68 -3.99
C ALA A 203 -0.75 17.88 -3.97
N LYS A 204 -0.12 17.94 -5.15
CA LYS A 204 1.32 18.21 -5.27
C LYS A 204 1.68 19.61 -4.76
N ALA A 205 0.90 20.64 -5.06
CA ALA A 205 1.15 22.00 -4.56
C ALA A 205 1.08 22.06 -3.02
N VAL A 206 0.05 21.43 -2.43
CA VAL A 206 -0.12 21.31 -0.96
C VAL A 206 1.06 20.56 -0.34
N GLY A 207 1.49 19.46 -0.97
CA GLY A 207 2.64 18.67 -0.53
C GLY A 207 3.96 19.43 -0.50
N LEU A 208 4.20 20.30 -1.49
CA LEU A 208 5.43 21.10 -1.58
C LEU A 208 5.41 22.27 -0.60
N ASN A 209 4.36 23.09 -0.63
CA ASN A 209 4.24 24.24 0.27
C ASN A 209 2.77 24.61 0.53
N VAL A 210 2.29 24.22 1.71
CA VAL A 210 0.93 24.49 2.16
C VAL A 210 0.59 25.98 2.15
N ARG A 211 1.51 26.86 2.58
CA ARG A 211 1.26 28.32 2.61
C ARG A 211 1.15 28.90 1.20
N ALA A 212 2.03 28.50 0.28
CA ALA A 212 1.97 28.95 -1.11
C ALA A 212 0.69 28.42 -1.80
N ALA A 213 0.30 27.18 -1.54
CA ALA A 213 -0.94 26.60 -2.04
C ALA A 213 -2.18 27.38 -1.56
N PHE A 214 -2.21 27.75 -0.27
CA PHE A 214 -3.28 28.58 0.30
C PHE A 214 -3.37 29.96 -0.37
N LEU A 215 -2.23 30.65 -0.53
CA LEU A 215 -2.18 31.96 -1.19
C LEU A 215 -2.55 31.88 -2.68
N ALA A 216 -2.36 30.73 -3.31
CA ALA A 216 -2.80 30.44 -4.67
C ALA A 216 -4.30 30.05 -4.78
N GLY A 217 -5.06 30.14 -3.70
CA GLY A 217 -6.51 29.87 -3.68
C GLY A 217 -6.89 28.39 -3.64
N ILE A 218 -5.96 27.49 -3.32
CA ILE A 218 -6.25 26.06 -3.19
C ILE A 218 -6.92 25.79 -1.84
N ASP A 219 -8.09 25.16 -1.86
CA ASP A 219 -8.75 24.67 -0.65
C ASP A 219 -7.99 23.45 -0.10
N ILE A 220 -7.10 23.72 0.86
CA ILE A 220 -6.28 22.69 1.51
C ILE A 220 -7.16 21.64 2.19
N ARG A 221 -8.27 22.04 2.81
CA ARG A 221 -9.12 21.15 3.61
C ARG A 221 -9.77 20.10 2.73
N ARG A 222 -10.33 20.55 1.60
CA ARG A 222 -10.94 19.67 0.60
C ARG A 222 -9.93 18.70 0.00
N ILE A 223 -8.75 19.18 -0.37
CA ILE A 223 -7.73 18.38 -1.05
C ILE A 223 -7.11 17.35 -0.09
N PHE A 224 -6.78 17.79 1.12
CA PHE A 224 -6.31 16.90 2.17
C PHE A 224 -7.34 15.83 2.54
N GLY A 225 -8.62 16.21 2.71
CA GLY A 225 -9.71 15.29 2.99
C GLY A 225 -9.98 14.29 1.87
N ALA A 226 -9.95 14.73 0.60
CA ALA A 226 -10.10 13.84 -0.55
C ALA A 226 -9.02 12.75 -0.60
N GLY A 227 -7.82 13.02 -0.08
CA GLY A 227 -6.78 12.00 0.10
C GLY A 227 -7.24 10.83 0.95
N PHE A 228 -7.82 11.09 2.12
CA PHE A 228 -8.31 10.05 3.04
C PHE A 228 -9.45 9.24 2.43
N VAL A 229 -10.34 9.88 1.66
CA VAL A 229 -11.41 9.20 0.92
C VAL A 229 -10.82 8.21 -0.09
N VAL A 230 -9.85 8.65 -0.91
CA VAL A 230 -9.20 7.78 -1.89
C VAL A 230 -8.46 6.63 -1.21
N ALA A 231 -7.71 6.91 -0.13
CA ALA A 231 -7.00 5.88 0.61
C ALA A 231 -7.94 4.83 1.22
N SER A 232 -9.06 5.25 1.81
CA SER A 232 -10.02 4.34 2.44
C SER A 232 -10.78 3.50 1.42
N LEU A 233 -11.10 4.06 0.25
CA LEU A 233 -11.67 3.30 -0.87
C LEU A 233 -10.70 2.23 -1.38
N LEU A 234 -9.42 2.59 -1.57
CA LEU A 234 -8.39 1.64 -1.99
C LEU A 234 -8.17 0.56 -0.92
N ALA A 235 -8.18 0.93 0.36
CA ALA A 235 -8.12 -0.02 1.46
C ALA A 235 -9.28 -1.01 1.44
N ALA A 236 -10.51 -0.53 1.22
CA ALA A 236 -11.68 -1.41 1.10
C ALA A 236 -11.56 -2.39 -0.08
N ILE A 237 -11.08 -1.92 -1.25
CA ILE A 237 -10.78 -2.80 -2.39
C ILE A 237 -9.73 -3.84 -2.01
N ALA A 238 -8.65 -3.44 -1.35
CA ALA A 238 -7.58 -4.34 -0.91
C ALA A 238 -8.09 -5.40 0.08
N GLY A 239 -8.99 -5.03 0.98
CA GLY A 239 -9.65 -5.93 1.94
C GLY A 239 -10.52 -6.99 1.28
N VAL A 240 -11.41 -6.57 0.39
CA VAL A 240 -12.23 -7.49 -0.42
C VAL A 240 -11.36 -8.42 -1.25
N ALA A 241 -10.30 -7.88 -1.86
CA ALA A 241 -9.32 -8.64 -2.64
C ALA A 241 -8.56 -9.66 -1.79
N LEU A 242 -8.18 -9.30 -0.56
CA LEU A 242 -7.51 -10.18 0.39
C LEU A 242 -8.40 -11.38 0.73
N VAL A 243 -9.65 -11.14 1.13
CA VAL A 243 -10.59 -12.20 1.51
C VAL A 243 -11.02 -13.05 0.32
N SER A 244 -11.22 -12.44 -0.86
CA SER A 244 -11.50 -13.21 -2.09
C SER A 244 -10.33 -14.12 -2.46
N ARG A 245 -9.09 -13.71 -2.18
CA ARG A 245 -7.87 -14.51 -2.42
C ARG A 245 -7.74 -15.65 -1.41
N THR A 246 -7.87 -15.37 -0.12
CA THR A 246 -7.64 -16.34 0.96
C THR A 246 -8.84 -17.25 1.21
N GLY A 247 -10.05 -16.81 0.85
CA GLY A 247 -11.32 -17.46 1.21
C GLY A 247 -11.64 -17.43 2.70
N ILE A 248 -10.91 -16.63 3.48
CA ILE A 248 -11.07 -16.50 4.93
C ILE A 248 -10.84 -15.04 5.30
N ALA A 249 -11.79 -14.43 6.01
CA ALA A 249 -11.56 -13.15 6.69
C ALA A 249 -11.04 -13.43 8.10
N VAL A 250 -9.80 -13.04 8.36
CA VAL A 250 -9.16 -13.17 9.68
C VAL A 250 -9.10 -11.77 10.29
N PRO A 251 -9.63 -11.54 11.49
CA PRO A 251 -9.46 -10.27 12.19
C PRO A 251 -7.96 -9.94 12.32
N ARG A 252 -7.58 -8.70 12.01
CA ARG A 252 -6.17 -8.25 11.96
C ARG A 252 -5.35 -8.89 10.82
N GLY A 253 -6.00 -9.36 9.75
CA GLY A 253 -5.34 -9.99 8.60
C GLY A 253 -4.57 -9.02 7.71
N ALA A 254 -4.98 -7.75 7.68
CA ALA A 254 -4.40 -6.67 6.89
C ALA A 254 -3.39 -5.84 7.70
N GLU A 255 -3.42 -5.90 9.04
CA GLU A 255 -2.44 -5.24 9.93
C GLU A 255 -0.96 -5.43 9.52
N PRO A 256 -0.50 -6.64 9.12
CA PRO A 256 0.90 -6.83 8.70
C PRO A 256 1.28 -6.00 7.46
N TYR A 257 0.31 -5.65 6.62
CA TYR A 257 0.55 -4.86 5.41
C TYR A 257 0.71 -3.37 5.70
N LEU A 258 0.34 -2.88 6.90
CA LEU A 258 0.38 -1.44 7.20
C LEU A 258 1.80 -0.89 7.11
N LEU A 259 2.73 -1.49 7.87
CA LEU A 259 4.13 -1.05 7.90
C LEU A 259 4.82 -1.30 6.56
N ASP A 260 4.49 -2.41 5.90
CA ASP A 260 5.00 -2.76 4.58
C ASP A 260 4.53 -1.74 3.52
N ALA A 261 3.29 -1.26 3.62
CA ALA A 261 2.74 -0.25 2.72
C ALA A 261 3.39 1.12 2.93
N PHE A 262 3.66 1.52 4.18
CA PHE A 262 4.46 2.71 4.47
C PHE A 262 5.87 2.58 3.92
N ALA A 263 6.53 1.45 4.15
CA ALA A 263 7.86 1.18 3.62
C ALA A 263 7.88 1.23 2.10
N ALA A 264 6.89 0.64 1.43
CA ALA A 264 6.75 0.67 -0.03
C ALA A 264 6.59 2.11 -0.55
N ALA A 265 5.72 2.91 0.08
CA ALA A 265 5.50 4.31 -0.30
C ALA A 265 6.76 5.17 -0.12
N TYR A 266 7.46 5.02 1.01
CA TYR A 266 8.72 5.72 1.27
C TYR A 266 9.85 5.27 0.34
N LEU A 267 10.03 3.97 0.13
CA LEU A 267 10.98 3.45 -0.87
C LEU A 267 10.67 3.99 -2.27
N GLY A 268 9.39 4.17 -2.60
CA GLY A 268 8.96 4.76 -3.84
C GLY A 268 9.47 6.19 -4.08
N THR A 269 9.72 6.96 -3.02
CA THR A 269 10.33 8.29 -3.14
C THR A 269 11.77 8.23 -3.66
N LEU A 270 12.49 7.12 -3.42
CA LEU A 270 13.87 6.95 -3.88
C LEU A 270 13.96 6.80 -5.41
N ALA A 271 12.91 6.25 -6.03
CA ALA A 271 12.77 6.15 -7.49
C ALA A 271 12.38 7.50 -8.14
N SER A 272 12.01 8.52 -7.34
CA SER A 272 11.75 9.86 -7.84
C SER A 272 13.02 10.71 -7.83
N ARG A 273 13.30 11.36 -8.97
CA ARG A 273 14.40 12.34 -9.08
C ARG A 273 14.29 13.47 -8.05
N ARG A 274 13.06 13.81 -7.64
CA ARG A 274 12.77 14.90 -6.70
C ARG A 274 12.51 14.44 -5.26
N GLY A 275 12.62 13.13 -4.97
CA GLY A 275 12.28 12.59 -3.63
C GLY A 275 10.79 12.79 -3.26
N GLU A 276 9.92 12.88 -4.27
CA GLU A 276 8.48 13.07 -4.14
C GLU A 276 7.74 11.73 -4.10
N MET A 277 6.60 11.70 -3.42
CA MET A 277 5.65 10.58 -3.46
C MET A 277 5.15 10.38 -4.90
N ASN A 278 5.16 9.13 -5.38
CA ASN A 278 4.79 8.81 -6.75
C ASN A 278 4.35 7.35 -6.87
N ILE A 279 3.32 7.10 -7.69
CA ILE A 279 2.69 5.77 -7.80
C ILE A 279 3.65 4.72 -8.34
N LEU A 280 4.41 5.05 -9.39
CA LEU A 280 5.33 4.10 -10.04
C LEU A 280 6.42 3.61 -9.07
N GLY A 281 7.00 4.53 -8.31
CA GLY A 281 7.96 4.21 -7.26
C GLY A 281 7.33 3.38 -6.16
N THR A 282 6.11 3.69 -5.73
CA THR A 282 5.40 2.90 -4.72
C THR A 282 5.19 1.46 -5.16
N ILE A 283 4.86 1.23 -6.43
CA ILE A 283 4.73 -0.13 -6.99
C ILE A 283 6.07 -0.86 -6.93
N LEU A 284 7.17 -0.21 -7.34
CA LEU A 284 8.51 -0.79 -7.26
C LEU A 284 8.89 -1.10 -5.81
N GLY A 285 8.59 -0.21 -4.87
CA GLY A 285 8.79 -0.41 -3.43
C GLY A 285 7.97 -1.58 -2.88
N ALA A 286 6.69 -1.67 -3.25
CA ALA A 286 5.80 -2.75 -2.83
C ALA A 286 6.24 -4.11 -3.40
N LEU A 287 6.64 -4.15 -4.68
CA LEU A 287 7.20 -5.35 -5.29
C LEU A 287 8.50 -5.76 -4.61
N PHE A 288 9.41 -4.82 -4.34
CA PHE A 288 10.63 -5.12 -3.61
C PHE A 288 10.35 -5.74 -2.24
N ILE A 289 9.46 -5.15 -1.44
CA ILE A 289 9.09 -5.69 -0.12
C ILE A 289 8.45 -7.08 -0.26
N ALA A 290 7.58 -7.29 -1.25
CA ALA A 290 6.96 -8.59 -1.48
C ALA A 290 7.97 -9.67 -1.87
N PHE A 291 8.89 -9.37 -2.79
CA PHE A 291 9.95 -10.29 -3.19
C PHE A 291 10.95 -10.53 -2.06
N LEU A 292 11.28 -9.51 -1.28
CA LEU A 292 12.14 -9.67 -0.10
C LEU A 292 11.49 -10.59 0.93
N GLY A 293 10.21 -10.37 1.25
CA GLY A 293 9.46 -11.24 2.16
C GLY A 293 9.38 -12.68 1.65
N ASN A 294 9.18 -12.87 0.35
CA ASN A 294 9.19 -14.19 -0.28
C ASN A 294 10.57 -14.87 -0.22
N GLY A 295 11.65 -14.14 -0.52
CA GLY A 295 13.02 -14.66 -0.45
C GLY A 295 13.38 -15.13 0.96
N LEU A 296 13.06 -14.34 1.99
CA LEU A 296 13.22 -14.74 3.40
C LEU A 296 12.41 -16.00 3.74
N THR A 297 11.17 -16.07 3.26
CA THR A 297 10.31 -17.24 3.47
C THR A 297 10.91 -18.51 2.84
N LEU A 298 11.48 -18.41 1.64
CA LEU A 298 12.15 -19.54 0.96
C LEU A 298 13.44 -19.99 1.66
N LEU A 299 14.07 -19.09 2.42
CA LEU A 299 15.21 -19.42 3.30
C LEU A 299 14.79 -20.01 4.65
N GLY A 300 13.49 -20.10 4.93
CA GLY A 300 12.97 -20.55 6.23
C GLY A 300 13.07 -19.49 7.33
N LEU A 301 13.34 -18.23 6.97
CA LEU A 301 13.38 -17.12 7.93
C LEU A 301 11.96 -16.60 8.19
N GLY A 302 11.55 -16.63 9.46
CA GLY A 302 10.20 -16.26 9.88
C GLY A 302 9.91 -14.76 9.88
N ALA A 303 8.68 -14.42 10.29
CA ALA A 303 8.17 -13.04 10.38
C ALA A 303 9.04 -12.04 11.18
N PRO A 304 9.74 -12.41 12.27
CA PRO A 304 10.57 -11.46 13.03
C PRO A 304 11.66 -10.81 12.17
N TYR A 305 12.33 -11.60 11.31
CA TYR A 305 13.39 -11.10 10.42
C TYR A 305 12.82 -10.13 9.38
N ARG A 306 11.63 -10.42 8.86
CA ARG A 306 10.94 -9.54 7.91
C ARG A 306 10.61 -8.18 8.53
N LEU A 307 10.08 -8.15 9.75
CA LEU A 307 9.77 -6.90 10.45
C LEU A 307 11.02 -6.06 10.73
N ALA A 308 12.10 -6.70 11.20
CA ALA A 308 13.37 -6.02 11.46
C ALA A 308 13.94 -5.41 10.17
N LEU A 309 13.94 -6.16 9.07
CA LEU A 309 14.40 -5.67 7.77
C LEU A 309 13.53 -4.53 7.23
N ASN A 310 12.20 -4.65 7.30
CA ASN A 310 11.30 -3.59 6.85
C ASN A 310 11.51 -2.29 7.64
N GLY A 311 11.69 -2.38 8.97
CA GLY A 311 12.05 -1.23 9.80
C GLY A 311 13.38 -0.61 9.38
N ALA A 312 14.41 -1.43 9.16
CA ALA A 312 15.71 -0.96 8.66
C ALA A 312 15.61 -0.26 7.30
N PHE A 313 14.82 -0.80 6.37
CA PHE A 313 14.59 -0.17 5.05
C PHE A 313 13.87 1.16 5.14
N ILE A 314 12.87 1.29 6.02
CA ILE A 314 12.20 2.58 6.24
C ILE A 314 13.23 3.61 6.73
N LEU A 315 14.02 3.27 7.75
CA LEU A 315 15.02 4.17 8.32
C LEU A 315 16.07 4.58 7.27
N LEU A 316 16.57 3.62 6.49
CA LEU A 316 17.53 3.88 5.41
C LEU A 316 16.91 4.74 4.31
N ALA A 317 15.68 4.44 3.88
CA ALA A 317 14.99 5.22 2.86
C ALA A 317 14.74 6.66 3.32
N MET A 318 14.36 6.86 4.58
CA MET A 318 14.16 8.18 5.15
C MET A 318 15.48 8.94 5.33
N ALA A 319 16.55 8.28 5.78
CA ALA A 319 17.86 8.91 5.91
C ALA A 319 18.40 9.38 4.55
N VAL A 320 18.35 8.52 3.53
CA VAL A 320 18.79 8.84 2.16
C VAL A 320 17.87 9.88 1.50
N GLY A 321 16.56 9.74 1.68
CA GLY A 321 15.57 10.70 1.18
C GLY A 321 15.69 12.08 1.84
N GLY A 322 16.00 12.13 3.13
CA GLY A 322 16.27 13.36 3.87
C GLY A 322 17.50 14.09 3.35
N LEU A 323 18.60 13.37 3.13
CA LEU A 323 19.82 13.92 2.51
C LEU A 323 19.56 14.47 1.10
N LYS A 324 18.61 13.89 0.35
CA LYS A 324 18.23 14.38 -0.98
C LYS A 324 17.55 15.76 -0.96
N ARG A 325 16.85 16.13 0.12
CA ARG A 325 16.04 17.37 0.22
C ARG A 325 16.80 18.59 0.76
N GLN A 326 17.97 18.38 1.35
CA GLN A 326 18.78 19.47 1.95
C GLN A 326 19.66 20.22 0.92
N HIS A 327 19.59 19.82 -0.36
CA HIS A 327 20.23 20.48 -1.50
C HIS A 327 19.18 20.75 -2.58
#